data_AF-A0A1C4UBF8-F1
#
_entry.id   AF-A0A1C4UBF8-F1
#
_cell.length_a   1.000
_cell.length_b   1.000
_cell.length_c   1.000
_cell.angle_alpha   90.00
_cell.angle_beta   90.00
_cell.angle_gamma   90.00
#
_symmetry.space_group_name_H-M   'P 1'
#
loop_
_entity.id
_entity.type
_entity.pdbx_description
1 polymer ?
#
loop_
_entity_poly.entity_id
_entity_poly.type
_entity_poly.pdbx_seq_one_letter_code
_entity_poly.pdbx_strand_id
1 'polypeptide(L)'
;MIDRQQAEQLAATWARRDSQRLGHECTAVVDEFDLGYVITSVVATEVRTVPGDLPTTVIDKQTGTVTTWPRVPSDVVAELYRRNQPSGPTAPRTVDPASLLVREIHRVVTPNTSAHLTIDGRIWTAEGAKGGVPLNHHPLVRDYLDELPPGDLVRGGDAHAELIVVSDVLHEYDHRRAAEGIAPMGRAEAAVLLEGARFEIFRIREPGDPAGGPAELPCESCITFLIRANVLPESARAYTETWRAPAATDPDPGRFPAEVANALVAAGWRPHIGDQIMAAAAVRDVTAVPGATHQHTVFPAAVEALTAFPSLVGARRGRGEQVWISRFDIRPHMIAHTADTLADFGAVLGVRLFPIGTEQQDSILAIDERGRVFALDQAGEWFLGDTIDAALTTLLLGRAPARVRDDGTWQAD
;
A
#
# COMPACT_ATOMS: atom_id res chain seq x y z
N MET A 1 -4.47 -22.10 5.06
CA MET A 1 -4.51 -23.12 4.00
C MET A 1 -5.43 -22.61 2.91
N ILE A 2 -4.97 -22.65 1.66
CA ILE A 2 -5.76 -22.32 0.48
C ILE A 2 -6.52 -23.57 0.04
N ASP A 3 -7.84 -23.46 -0.10
CA ASP A 3 -8.66 -24.53 -0.66
C ASP A 3 -8.82 -24.41 -2.18
N ARG A 4 -9.45 -25.42 -2.80
CA ARG A 4 -9.62 -25.49 -4.25
C ARG A 4 -10.51 -24.36 -4.77
N GLN A 5 -11.56 -24.01 -4.03
CA GLN A 5 -12.49 -22.96 -4.44
C GLN A 5 -11.78 -21.61 -4.45
N GLN A 6 -10.97 -21.33 -3.43
CA GLN A 6 -10.14 -20.13 -3.35
C GLN A 6 -9.13 -20.09 -4.49
N ALA A 7 -8.45 -21.21 -4.80
CA ALA A 7 -7.52 -21.29 -5.92
C ALA A 7 -8.19 -21.01 -7.28
N GLU A 8 -9.39 -21.55 -7.52
CA GLU A 8 -10.18 -21.30 -8.73
C GLU A 8 -10.63 -19.84 -8.84
N GLN A 9 -11.03 -19.21 -7.71
CA GLN A 9 -11.39 -17.80 -7.66
C GLN A 9 -10.19 -16.86 -7.93
N LEU A 10 -9.03 -17.19 -7.37
CA LEU A 10 -7.77 -16.49 -7.63
C LEU A 10 -7.37 -16.60 -9.10
N ALA A 11 -7.39 -17.82 -9.64
CA ALA A 11 -7.07 -18.06 -11.04
C ALA A 11 -7.99 -17.28 -11.98
N ALA A 12 -9.30 -17.27 -11.73
CA ALA A 12 -10.25 -16.48 -12.49
C ALA A 12 -9.96 -14.97 -12.40
N THR A 13 -9.55 -14.48 -11.23
CA THR A 13 -9.18 -13.07 -11.03
C THR A 13 -7.93 -12.70 -11.81
N TRP A 14 -6.88 -13.52 -11.75
CA TRP A 14 -5.65 -13.31 -12.52
C TRP A 14 -5.89 -13.40 -14.04
N ALA A 15 -6.68 -14.36 -14.51
CA ALA A 15 -7.02 -14.46 -15.93
C ALA A 15 -7.82 -13.25 -16.44
N ARG A 16 -8.70 -12.67 -15.62
CA ARG A 16 -9.36 -11.39 -15.96
C ARG A 16 -8.35 -10.24 -16.06
N ARG A 17 -7.40 -10.13 -15.13
CA ARG A 17 -6.33 -9.12 -15.17
C ARG A 17 -5.43 -9.30 -16.40
N ASP A 18 -5.06 -10.54 -16.74
CA ASP A 18 -4.32 -10.85 -17.96
C ASP A 18 -5.10 -10.46 -19.21
N SER A 19 -6.41 -10.73 -19.23
CA SER A 19 -7.26 -10.36 -20.36
C SER A 19 -7.28 -8.85 -20.60
N GLN A 20 -7.36 -8.07 -19.52
CA GLN A 20 -7.31 -6.61 -19.57
C GLN A 20 -5.94 -6.11 -20.04
N ARG A 21 -4.85 -6.67 -19.50
CA ARG A 21 -3.49 -6.27 -19.84
C ARG A 21 -3.11 -6.60 -21.29
N LEU A 22 -3.55 -7.76 -21.80
CA LEU A 22 -3.18 -8.25 -23.13
C LEU A 22 -4.18 -7.85 -24.22
N GLY A 23 -5.38 -7.41 -23.84
CA GLY A 23 -6.42 -6.96 -24.78
C GLY A 23 -7.17 -8.08 -25.49
N HIS A 24 -7.09 -9.31 -24.99
CA HIS A 24 -7.82 -10.48 -25.50
C HIS A 24 -8.19 -11.43 -24.36
N GLU A 25 -9.23 -12.25 -24.55
CA GLU A 25 -9.71 -13.15 -23.52
C GLU A 25 -8.65 -14.18 -23.09
N CYS A 26 -8.44 -14.28 -21.78
CA CYS A 26 -7.63 -15.28 -21.12
C CYS A 26 -8.54 -16.09 -20.18
N THR A 27 -8.46 -17.41 -20.25
CA THR A 27 -9.20 -18.32 -19.37
C THR A 27 -8.24 -18.99 -18.41
N ALA A 28 -8.62 -19.10 -17.14
CA ALA A 28 -7.83 -19.79 -16.13
C ALA A 28 -7.97 -21.32 -16.26
N VAL A 29 -6.86 -22.03 -16.07
CA VAL A 29 -6.82 -23.48 -15.86
C VAL A 29 -6.15 -23.73 -14.52
N VAL A 30 -6.76 -24.60 -13.71
CA VAL A 30 -6.27 -24.95 -12.37
C VAL A 30 -6.13 -26.46 -12.26
N ASP A 31 -4.90 -26.93 -12.09
CA ASP A 31 -4.56 -28.32 -11.82
C ASP A 31 -4.12 -28.47 -10.36
N GLU A 32 -4.76 -29.36 -9.61
CA GLU A 32 -4.44 -29.62 -8.20
C GLU A 32 -3.47 -30.79 -8.07
N PHE A 33 -2.50 -30.66 -7.17
CA PHE A 33 -1.58 -31.73 -6.77
C PHE A 33 -1.42 -31.77 -5.24
N ASP A 34 -0.58 -32.67 -4.74
CA ASP A 34 -0.46 -32.96 -3.31
C ASP A 34 -0.04 -31.76 -2.44
N LEU A 35 0.77 -30.85 -2.98
CA LEU A 35 1.27 -29.68 -2.24
C LEU A 35 0.58 -28.36 -2.62
N GLY A 36 -0.24 -28.31 -3.67
CA GLY A 36 -0.73 -27.03 -4.17
C GLY A 36 -1.57 -27.08 -5.45
N TYR A 37 -1.64 -25.92 -6.10
CA TYR A 37 -2.40 -25.69 -7.32
C TYR A 37 -1.49 -25.07 -8.39
N VAL A 38 -1.39 -25.71 -9.56
CA VAL A 38 -0.77 -25.15 -10.75
C VAL A 38 -1.83 -24.34 -11.51
N ILE A 39 -1.57 -23.06 -11.70
CA ILE A 39 -2.46 -22.12 -12.39
C ILE A 39 -1.78 -21.64 -13.66
N THR A 40 -2.52 -21.71 -14.76
CA THR A 40 -2.10 -21.12 -16.04
C THR A 40 -3.25 -20.33 -16.65
N SER A 41 -2.91 -19.27 -17.38
CA SER A 41 -3.83 -18.57 -18.27
C SER A 41 -3.68 -19.16 -19.68
N VAL A 42 -4.80 -19.59 -20.29
CA VAL A 42 -4.87 -20.03 -21.69
C VAL A 42 -5.57 -18.99 -22.54
N VAL A 43 -5.15 -18.87 -23.79
CA VAL A 43 -5.69 -17.93 -24.78
C VAL A 43 -6.10 -18.69 -26.04
N ALA A 44 -6.89 -18.04 -26.90
CA ALA A 44 -7.25 -18.63 -28.18
C ALA A 44 -6.01 -18.95 -29.03
N THR A 45 -6.06 -20.03 -29.80
CA THR A 45 -4.92 -20.60 -30.55
C THR A 45 -4.31 -19.65 -31.59
N GLU A 46 -5.10 -18.72 -32.07
CA GLU A 46 -4.77 -17.69 -33.05
C GLU A 46 -4.00 -16.51 -32.45
N VAL A 47 -3.99 -16.38 -31.12
CA VAL A 47 -3.30 -15.32 -30.40
C VAL A 47 -1.82 -15.64 -30.29
N ARG A 48 -0.96 -14.71 -30.71
CA ARG A 48 0.49 -14.80 -30.51
C ARG A 48 0.87 -14.22 -29.16
N THR A 49 1.24 -15.08 -28.21
CA THR A 49 1.80 -14.66 -26.92
C THR A 49 3.30 -14.46 -27.01
N VAL A 50 3.83 -13.44 -26.33
CA VAL A 50 5.26 -13.23 -26.12
C VAL A 50 5.72 -14.05 -24.90
N PRO A 51 6.96 -14.58 -24.87
CA PRO A 51 7.50 -15.20 -23.67
C PRO A 51 7.38 -14.28 -22.44
N GLY A 52 6.77 -14.80 -21.37
CA GLY A 52 6.50 -14.05 -20.14
C GLY A 52 5.06 -13.53 -19.99
N ASP A 53 4.26 -13.51 -21.06
CA ASP A 53 2.89 -12.96 -21.00
C ASP A 53 1.94 -13.75 -20.10
N LEU A 54 2.06 -15.07 -20.07
CA LEU A 54 1.16 -15.97 -19.34
C LEU A 54 2.00 -16.91 -18.48
N PRO A 55 2.47 -16.46 -17.31
CA PRO A 55 3.31 -17.27 -16.45
C PRO A 55 2.54 -18.51 -15.96
N THR A 56 3.29 -19.59 -15.70
CA THR A 56 2.76 -20.72 -14.94
C THR A 56 3.03 -20.48 -13.47
N THR A 57 1.99 -20.51 -12.65
CA THR A 57 2.08 -20.13 -11.24
C THR A 57 1.71 -21.32 -10.37
N VAL A 58 2.41 -21.51 -9.24
CA VAL A 58 2.02 -22.48 -8.21
C VAL A 58 1.60 -21.74 -6.96
N ILE A 59 0.41 -22.06 -6.44
CA ILE A 59 -0.02 -21.69 -5.08
C ILE A 59 0.24 -22.89 -4.17
N ASP A 60 1.08 -22.70 -3.16
CA ASP A 60 1.26 -23.69 -2.09
C ASP A 60 0.00 -23.77 -1.21
N LYS A 61 -0.52 -24.99 -1.02
CA LYS A 61 -1.78 -25.22 -0.31
C LYS A 61 -1.70 -24.80 1.16
N GLN A 62 -0.56 -25.04 1.81
CA GLN A 62 -0.43 -24.85 3.25
C GLN A 62 -0.14 -23.38 3.58
N THR A 63 0.83 -22.80 2.88
CA THR A 63 1.41 -21.49 3.16
C THR A 63 0.78 -20.35 2.36
N GLY A 64 0.09 -20.66 1.25
CA GLY A 64 -0.40 -19.65 0.30
C GLY A 64 0.72 -18.96 -0.49
N THR A 65 1.95 -19.47 -0.44
CA THR A 65 3.07 -18.92 -1.20
C THR A 65 2.81 -19.06 -2.71
N VAL A 66 3.00 -17.98 -3.45
CA VAL A 66 2.87 -17.93 -4.90
C VAL A 66 4.27 -17.96 -5.53
N THR A 67 4.49 -18.87 -6.48
CA THR A 67 5.78 -19.00 -7.20
C THR A 67 5.57 -19.15 -8.70
N THR A 68 6.47 -18.57 -9.49
CA THR A 68 6.41 -18.63 -10.96
C THR A 68 7.34 -19.71 -11.51
N TRP A 69 6.84 -20.49 -12.45
CA TRP A 69 7.50 -21.66 -13.04
C TRP A 69 7.53 -21.58 -14.57
N PRO A 70 8.45 -22.31 -15.23
CA PRO A 70 8.46 -22.44 -16.68
C PRO A 70 7.14 -22.98 -17.23
N ARG A 71 6.79 -22.56 -18.45
CA ARG A 71 5.58 -23.01 -19.13
C ARG A 71 5.76 -24.43 -19.69
N VAL A 72 5.58 -25.42 -18.82
CA VAL A 72 5.62 -26.87 -19.10
C VAL A 72 4.33 -27.53 -18.57
N PRO A 73 4.02 -28.79 -18.94
CA PRO A 73 2.87 -29.50 -18.40
C PRO A 73 2.81 -29.49 -16.86
N SER A 74 1.59 -29.47 -16.29
CA SER A 74 1.37 -29.28 -14.86
C SER A 74 1.95 -30.39 -13.98
N ASP A 75 2.00 -31.62 -14.49
CA ASP A 75 2.67 -32.76 -13.84
C ASP A 75 4.19 -32.55 -13.71
N VAL A 76 4.83 -31.97 -14.73
CA VAL A 76 6.24 -31.59 -14.70
C VAL A 76 6.47 -30.45 -13.71
N VAL A 77 5.61 -29.43 -13.68
CA VAL A 77 5.68 -28.36 -12.68
C VAL A 77 5.55 -28.92 -11.27
N ALA A 78 4.59 -29.83 -11.03
CA ALA A 78 4.41 -30.46 -9.73
C ALA A 78 5.64 -31.27 -9.28
N GLU A 79 6.30 -31.99 -10.20
CA GLU A 79 7.55 -32.69 -9.91
C GLU A 79 8.69 -31.72 -9.56
N LEU A 80 8.87 -30.67 -10.36
CA LEU A 80 9.87 -29.65 -10.09
C LEU A 80 9.60 -28.94 -8.76
N TYR A 81 8.33 -28.64 -8.46
CA TYR A 81 7.93 -28.01 -7.21
C TYR A 81 8.28 -28.90 -6.01
N ARG A 82 7.93 -30.20 -6.04
CA ARG A 82 8.30 -31.17 -5.00
C ARG A 82 9.80 -31.24 -4.78
N ARG A 83 10.59 -31.28 -5.85
CA ARG A 83 12.05 -31.37 -5.78
C ARG A 83 12.70 -30.12 -5.17
N ASN A 84 12.11 -28.95 -5.36
CA ASN A 84 12.63 -27.67 -4.89
C ASN A 84 12.08 -27.27 -3.51
N GLN A 85 11.27 -28.11 -2.87
CA GLN A 85 10.81 -27.82 -1.52
C GLN A 85 12.00 -27.81 -0.55
N PRO A 86 12.07 -26.81 0.34
CA PRO A 86 13.07 -26.79 1.39
C PRO A 86 12.91 -28.03 2.28
N SER A 87 14.03 -28.69 2.58
CA SER A 87 14.07 -29.80 3.53
C SER A 87 14.04 -29.26 4.97
N GLY A 88 12.89 -29.37 5.64
CA GLY A 88 12.74 -28.95 7.04
C GLY A 88 11.75 -27.80 7.22
N PRO A 89 11.57 -27.35 8.47
CA PRO A 89 10.70 -26.22 8.76
C PRO A 89 11.21 -24.96 8.07
N THR A 90 10.30 -24.13 7.56
CA THR A 90 10.64 -22.82 6.98
C THR A 90 10.80 -21.78 8.08
N ALA A 91 11.57 -20.73 7.79
CA ALA A 91 11.60 -19.56 8.67
C ALA A 91 10.18 -18.99 8.88
N PRO A 92 9.88 -18.46 10.08
CA PRO A 92 8.67 -17.69 10.30
C PRO A 92 8.60 -16.51 9.33
N ARG A 93 7.38 -16.13 8.95
CA ARG A 93 7.13 -14.89 8.21
C ARG A 93 6.42 -13.89 9.09
N THR A 94 6.62 -12.62 8.77
CA THR A 94 5.96 -11.50 9.43
C THR A 94 4.48 -11.44 9.06
N VAL A 95 4.15 -11.72 7.80
CA VAL A 95 2.77 -11.77 7.32
C VAL A 95 2.49 -13.15 6.75
N ASP A 96 1.34 -13.71 7.08
CA ASP A 96 0.84 -14.95 6.49
C ASP A 96 0.49 -14.71 5.00
N PRO A 97 1.22 -15.33 4.04
CA PRO A 97 0.96 -15.10 2.62
C PRO A 97 -0.44 -15.52 2.20
N ALA A 98 -1.01 -16.57 2.82
CA ALA A 98 -2.36 -17.02 2.50
C ALA A 98 -3.41 -15.94 2.80
N SER A 99 -3.23 -15.19 3.89
CA SER A 99 -4.15 -14.12 4.28
C SER A 99 -4.16 -12.95 3.28
N LEU A 100 -2.99 -12.55 2.77
CA LEU A 100 -2.88 -11.54 1.73
C LEU A 100 -3.48 -12.02 0.40
N LEU A 101 -3.15 -13.26 0.03
CA LEU A 101 -3.58 -13.86 -1.23
C LEU A 101 -5.11 -13.98 -1.29
N VAL A 102 -5.76 -14.48 -0.23
CA VAL A 102 -7.23 -14.60 -0.19
C VAL A 102 -7.92 -13.25 -0.36
N ARG A 103 -7.32 -12.16 0.16
CA ARG A 103 -7.88 -10.82 0.01
C ARG A 103 -7.91 -10.36 -1.46
N GLU A 104 -6.97 -10.81 -2.30
CA GLU A 104 -6.95 -10.48 -3.73
C GLU A 104 -8.12 -11.04 -4.53
N ILE A 105 -8.84 -12.04 -3.99
CA ILE A 105 -10.05 -12.58 -4.62
C ILE A 105 -11.12 -11.48 -4.77
N HIS A 106 -11.19 -10.59 -3.79
CA HIS A 106 -12.27 -9.60 -3.67
C HIS A 106 -11.80 -8.16 -3.79
N ARG A 107 -10.50 -7.92 -3.68
CA ARG A 107 -9.92 -6.57 -3.65
C ARG A 107 -8.80 -6.44 -4.67
N VAL A 108 -8.67 -5.25 -5.25
CA VAL A 108 -7.47 -4.90 -6.00
C VAL A 108 -6.30 -4.66 -5.05
N VAL A 109 -5.08 -4.95 -5.52
CA VAL A 109 -3.86 -4.77 -4.72
C VAL A 109 -3.56 -3.28 -4.52
N THR A 110 -3.83 -2.45 -5.53
CA THR A 110 -3.53 -1.02 -5.56
C THR A 110 -4.35 -0.21 -4.54
N PRO A 111 -3.82 0.89 -4.00
CA PRO A 111 -2.41 1.25 -4.02
C PRO A 111 -1.63 0.35 -3.05
N ASN A 112 -0.44 -0.12 -3.40
CA ASN A 112 0.42 -0.86 -2.46
C ASN A 112 1.89 -0.46 -2.66
N THR A 113 2.77 -1.00 -1.81
CA THR A 113 4.22 -0.81 -1.90
C THR A 113 4.90 -2.17 -1.81
N SER A 114 5.95 -2.35 -2.59
CA SER A 114 6.91 -3.45 -2.48
C SER A 114 8.26 -2.90 -2.04
N ALA A 115 8.85 -3.49 -1.01
CA ALA A 115 10.17 -3.16 -0.51
C ALA A 115 11.13 -4.31 -0.82
N HIS A 116 12.29 -3.97 -1.39
CA HIS A 116 13.36 -4.90 -1.71
C HIS A 116 14.58 -4.62 -0.85
N LEU A 117 15.10 -5.65 -0.19
CA LEU A 117 16.33 -5.59 0.61
C LEU A 117 17.33 -6.61 0.07
N THR A 118 18.49 -6.15 -0.40
CA THR A 118 19.53 -7.02 -0.94
C THR A 118 20.69 -7.15 0.03
N ILE A 119 21.00 -8.38 0.45
CA ILE A 119 22.09 -8.72 1.37
C ILE A 119 22.92 -9.83 0.70
N ASP A 120 24.22 -9.63 0.56
CA ASP A 120 25.15 -10.58 -0.07
C ASP A 120 24.68 -11.11 -1.45
N GLY A 121 24.01 -10.24 -2.23
CA GLY A 121 23.47 -10.57 -3.55
C GLY A 121 22.13 -11.32 -3.54
N ARG A 122 21.59 -11.69 -2.37
CA ARG A 122 20.22 -12.23 -2.24
C ARG A 122 19.23 -11.08 -2.03
N ILE A 123 18.18 -11.07 -2.85
CA ILE A 123 17.07 -10.11 -2.74
C ILE A 123 15.97 -10.71 -1.87
N TRP A 124 15.49 -9.92 -0.93
CA TRP A 124 14.32 -10.14 -0.10
C TRP A 124 13.24 -9.15 -0.51
N THR A 125 12.00 -9.62 -0.67
CA THR A 125 10.87 -8.80 -1.10
C THR A 125 9.72 -8.99 -0.14
N ALA A 126 9.12 -7.88 0.29
CA ALA A 126 7.84 -7.88 1.00
C ALA A 126 6.93 -6.77 0.46
N GLU A 127 5.63 -6.94 0.68
CA GLU A 127 4.62 -5.94 0.34
C GLU A 127 3.93 -5.42 1.61
N GLY A 128 3.31 -4.24 1.51
CA GLY A 128 2.46 -3.70 2.55
C GLY A 128 1.26 -4.62 2.82
N ALA A 129 0.90 -4.74 4.10
CA ALA A 129 -0.14 -5.67 4.55
C ALA A 129 -1.48 -4.95 4.80
N LYS A 130 -2.52 -5.34 4.05
CA LYS A 130 -3.90 -4.84 4.18
C LYS A 130 -4.82 -5.83 4.88
N GLY A 131 -5.99 -5.36 5.33
CA GLY A 131 -7.07 -6.23 5.82
C GLY A 131 -7.02 -6.61 7.31
N GLY A 132 -6.18 -5.94 8.12
CA GLY A 132 -6.09 -6.23 9.56
C GLY A 132 -5.49 -7.58 9.89
N VAL A 133 -4.64 -8.11 9.01
CA VAL A 133 -3.92 -9.37 9.22
C VAL A 133 -2.96 -9.26 10.42
N PRO A 134 -2.87 -10.29 11.29
CA PRO A 134 -1.90 -10.30 12.37
C PRO A 134 -0.46 -10.23 11.86
N LEU A 135 0.36 -9.36 12.45
CA LEU A 135 1.76 -9.19 12.09
C LEU A 135 2.68 -9.85 13.11
N ASN A 136 3.34 -10.93 12.68
CA ASN A 136 4.34 -11.67 13.45
C ASN A 136 5.74 -11.06 13.27
N HIS A 137 5.89 -9.78 13.59
CA HIS A 137 7.19 -9.10 13.53
C HIS A 137 8.25 -9.82 14.36
N HIS A 138 9.48 -9.85 13.82
CA HIS A 138 10.66 -10.33 14.52
C HIS A 138 10.81 -9.59 15.86
N PRO A 139 11.25 -10.25 16.95
CA PRO A 139 11.34 -9.63 18.27
C PRO A 139 12.06 -8.28 18.29
N LEU A 140 13.16 -8.12 17.55
CA LEU A 140 13.87 -6.83 17.46
C LEU A 140 13.03 -5.70 16.83
N VAL A 141 12.19 -6.00 15.85
CA VAL A 141 11.28 -5.03 15.22
C VAL A 141 10.10 -4.76 16.13
N ARG A 142 9.58 -5.79 16.81
CA ARG A 142 8.54 -5.65 17.83
C ARG A 142 8.99 -4.75 18.98
N ASP A 143 10.18 -4.97 19.52
CA ASP A 143 10.75 -4.12 20.58
C ASP A 143 10.87 -2.66 20.13
N TYR A 144 11.28 -2.42 18.88
CA TYR A 144 11.32 -1.07 18.32
C TYR A 144 9.93 -0.44 18.28
N LEU A 145 8.93 -1.15 17.76
CA LEU A 145 7.55 -0.67 17.68
C LEU A 145 6.96 -0.39 19.07
N ASP A 146 7.24 -1.25 20.06
CA ASP A 146 6.73 -1.12 21.42
C ASP A 146 7.38 0.06 22.18
N GLU A 147 8.60 0.47 21.79
CA GLU A 147 9.31 1.63 22.33
C GLU A 147 8.81 2.97 21.71
N LEU A 148 8.08 2.95 20.60
CA LEU A 148 7.67 4.17 19.89
C LEU A 148 6.60 4.94 20.66
N PRO A 149 6.81 6.23 20.94
CA PRO A 149 5.77 7.05 21.55
C PRO A 149 4.69 7.42 20.51
N PRO A 150 3.41 7.60 20.90
CA PRO A 150 2.30 7.87 19.96
C PRO A 150 2.59 9.07 19.05
N GLY A 151 2.32 8.98 17.76
CA GLY A 151 2.62 10.06 16.81
C GLY A 151 3.94 9.93 16.05
N ASP A 152 4.78 8.94 16.37
CA ASP A 152 6.05 8.70 15.65
C ASP A 152 5.90 7.73 14.46
N LEU A 153 4.85 6.91 14.48
CA LEU A 153 4.52 5.99 13.41
C LEU A 153 3.49 6.64 12.47
N VAL A 154 3.71 6.60 11.16
CA VAL A 154 2.63 6.94 10.22
C VAL A 154 1.48 5.96 10.39
N ARG A 155 0.30 6.34 9.90
CA ARG A 155 -0.88 5.49 9.94
C ARG A 155 -0.58 4.09 9.35
N GLY A 156 -0.80 3.06 10.16
CA GLY A 156 -0.55 1.67 9.78
C GLY A 156 0.91 1.32 9.48
N GLY A 157 1.87 2.13 9.97
CA GLY A 157 3.29 1.97 9.68
C GLY A 157 3.90 0.63 10.10
N ASP A 158 3.24 -0.10 11.01
CA ASP A 158 3.63 -1.45 11.42
C ASP A 158 3.39 -2.48 10.30
N ALA A 159 2.42 -2.23 9.41
CA ALA A 159 2.11 -3.07 8.25
C ALA A 159 2.86 -2.64 6.97
N HIS A 160 3.82 -1.72 7.05
CA HIS A 160 4.55 -1.21 5.88
C HIS A 160 5.57 -2.23 5.37
N ALA A 161 5.72 -2.31 4.04
CA ALA A 161 6.60 -3.26 3.35
C ALA A 161 8.05 -3.19 3.88
N GLU A 162 8.50 -1.98 4.23
CA GLU A 162 9.83 -1.66 4.72
C GLU A 162 10.14 -2.33 6.07
N LEU A 163 9.16 -2.38 6.98
CA LEU A 163 9.32 -3.07 8.26
C LEU A 163 9.20 -4.58 8.09
N ILE A 164 8.27 -5.02 7.24
CA ILE A 164 8.02 -6.44 6.96
C ILE A 164 9.26 -7.10 6.34
N VAL A 165 9.89 -6.48 5.34
CA VAL A 165 11.07 -7.07 4.67
C VAL A 165 12.26 -7.21 5.61
N VAL A 166 12.49 -6.22 6.49
CA VAL A 166 13.56 -6.30 7.50
C VAL A 166 13.24 -7.39 8.52
N SER A 167 11.99 -7.46 8.98
CA SER A 167 11.54 -8.49 9.90
C SER A 167 11.69 -9.91 9.32
N ASP A 168 11.32 -10.11 8.05
CA ASP A 168 11.46 -11.40 7.36
C ASP A 168 12.93 -11.82 7.20
N VAL A 169 13.83 -10.88 6.92
CA VAL A 169 15.28 -11.15 6.91
C VAL A 169 15.75 -11.62 8.28
N LEU A 170 15.37 -10.91 9.35
CA LEU A 170 15.80 -11.27 10.69
C LEU A 170 15.29 -12.66 11.10
N HIS A 171 14.02 -12.97 10.79
CA HIS A 171 13.45 -14.31 11.00
C HIS A 171 14.24 -15.40 10.28
N GLU A 172 14.62 -15.20 9.02
CA GLU A 172 15.43 -16.18 8.29
C GLU A 172 16.78 -16.41 8.96
N TYR A 173 17.50 -15.34 9.31
CA TYR A 173 18.84 -15.49 9.87
C TYR A 173 18.80 -16.11 11.27
N ASP A 174 17.82 -15.77 12.10
CA ASP A 174 17.63 -16.42 13.40
C ASP A 174 17.15 -17.86 13.26
N HIS A 175 16.35 -18.18 12.25
CA HIS A 175 15.98 -19.56 11.95
C HIS A 175 17.22 -20.41 11.62
N ARG A 176 18.16 -19.88 10.83
CA ARG A 176 19.43 -20.56 10.52
C ARG A 176 20.33 -20.70 11.75
N ARG A 177 20.46 -19.65 12.56
CA ARG A 177 21.19 -19.69 13.83
C ARG A 177 20.64 -20.75 14.77
N ALA A 178 19.32 -20.83 14.90
CA ALA A 178 18.66 -21.84 15.73
C ALA A 178 18.96 -23.27 15.25
N ALA A 179 19.02 -23.51 13.93
CA ALA A 179 19.42 -24.81 13.37
C ALA A 179 20.87 -25.20 13.72
N GLU A 180 21.73 -24.21 13.99
CA GLU A 180 23.11 -24.38 14.45
C GLU A 180 23.25 -24.35 15.98
N GLY A 181 22.14 -24.21 16.73
CA GLY A 181 22.15 -24.10 18.19
C GLY A 181 22.66 -22.76 18.72
N ILE A 182 22.68 -21.72 17.87
CA ILE A 182 23.09 -20.36 18.20
C ILE A 182 21.87 -19.55 18.64
N ALA A 183 22.05 -18.71 19.66
CA ALA A 183 20.98 -17.85 20.17
C ALA A 183 20.51 -16.81 19.10
N PRO A 184 19.25 -16.35 19.18
CA PRO A 184 18.72 -15.25 18.37
C PRO A 184 19.64 -14.01 18.38
N MET A 185 19.67 -13.28 17.27
CA MET A 185 20.51 -12.10 17.13
C MET A 185 20.10 -10.98 18.08
N GLY A 186 21.10 -10.32 18.67
CA GLY A 186 20.92 -9.03 19.33
C GLY A 186 20.91 -7.86 18.34
N ARG A 187 20.53 -6.66 18.83
CA ARG A 187 20.50 -5.42 18.03
C ARG A 187 21.83 -5.12 17.32
N ALA A 188 22.97 -5.35 17.98
CA ALA A 188 24.28 -5.10 17.40
C ALA A 188 24.62 -6.07 16.26
N GLU A 189 24.26 -7.35 16.40
CA GLU A 189 24.48 -8.35 15.33
C GLU A 189 23.58 -8.07 14.13
N ALA A 190 22.31 -7.72 14.38
CA ALA A 190 21.38 -7.32 13.32
C ALA A 190 21.87 -6.07 12.56
N ALA A 191 22.42 -5.08 13.27
CA ALA A 191 22.98 -3.89 12.63
C ALA A 191 24.17 -4.23 11.73
N VAL A 192 25.03 -5.17 12.13
CA VAL A 192 26.15 -5.65 11.28
C VAL A 192 25.64 -6.43 10.07
N LEU A 193 24.62 -7.28 10.25
CA LEU A 193 24.01 -8.02 9.14
C LEU A 193 23.40 -7.08 8.08
N LEU A 194 22.73 -6.03 8.53
CA LEU A 194 22.03 -5.09 7.65
C LEU A 194 22.95 -3.99 7.11
N GLU A 195 24.19 -3.90 7.61
CA GLU A 195 25.17 -2.92 7.16
C GLU A 195 25.50 -3.11 5.68
N GLY A 196 25.34 -2.05 4.89
CA GLY A 196 25.61 -2.10 3.46
C GLY A 196 24.55 -2.82 2.63
N ALA A 197 23.41 -3.22 3.24
CA ALA A 197 22.28 -3.74 2.49
C ALA A 197 21.78 -2.70 1.48
N ARG A 198 21.48 -3.14 0.26
CA ARG A 198 20.84 -2.26 -0.74
C ARG A 198 19.33 -2.31 -0.53
N PHE A 199 18.73 -1.14 -0.36
CA PHE A 199 17.30 -1.00 -0.16
C PHE A 199 16.65 -0.25 -1.32
N GLU A 200 15.55 -0.80 -1.85
CA GLU A 200 14.78 -0.23 -2.95
C GLU A 200 13.29 -0.35 -2.65
N ILE A 201 12.48 0.61 -3.11
CA ILE A 201 11.03 0.57 -2.94
C ILE A 201 10.33 0.82 -4.28
N PHE A 202 9.16 0.22 -4.41
CA PHE A 202 8.34 0.28 -5.61
C PHE A 202 6.89 0.52 -5.23
N ARG A 203 6.26 1.54 -5.81
CA ARG A 203 4.82 1.79 -5.68
C ARG A 203 4.07 0.91 -6.67
N ILE A 204 3.13 0.14 -6.15
CA ILE A 204 2.19 -0.66 -6.91
C ILE A 204 0.95 0.20 -7.16
N ARG A 205 0.81 0.64 -8.41
CA ARG A 205 -0.27 1.51 -8.92
C ARG A 205 -1.01 0.84 -10.07
N GLU A 206 -2.09 1.47 -10.51
CA GLU A 206 -2.80 1.01 -11.72
C GLU A 206 -1.87 1.07 -12.94
N PRO A 207 -2.07 0.17 -13.92
CA PRO A 207 -1.31 0.21 -15.16
C PRO A 207 -1.39 1.59 -15.84
N GLY A 208 -0.24 2.16 -16.19
CA GLY A 208 -0.15 3.48 -16.84
C GLY A 208 -0.15 4.67 -15.88
N ASP A 209 -0.30 4.46 -14.56
CA ASP A 209 -0.08 5.51 -13.57
C ASP A 209 1.40 5.92 -13.54
N PRO A 210 1.76 7.18 -13.82
CA PRO A 210 3.14 7.66 -13.79
C PRO A 210 3.77 7.63 -12.39
N ALA A 211 2.99 7.51 -11.32
CA ALA A 211 3.48 7.36 -9.95
C ALA A 211 3.83 5.90 -9.59
N GLY A 212 3.54 4.94 -10.48
CA GLY A 212 3.89 3.53 -10.30
C GLY A 212 5.35 3.23 -10.60
N GLY A 213 5.88 2.16 -9.99
CA GLY A 213 7.27 1.72 -10.17
C GLY A 213 8.21 2.26 -9.08
N PRO A 214 9.52 2.40 -9.37
CA PRO A 214 10.52 2.81 -8.37
C PRO A 214 10.14 4.11 -7.67
N ALA A 215 10.25 4.13 -6.34
CA ALA A 215 10.04 5.32 -5.54
C ALA A 215 11.34 5.73 -4.82
N GLU A 216 11.54 7.04 -4.68
CA GLU A 216 12.80 7.58 -4.14
C GLU A 216 12.92 7.42 -2.63
N LEU A 217 11.82 7.57 -1.89
CA LEU A 217 11.82 7.63 -0.43
C LEU A 217 10.63 6.86 0.17
N PRO A 218 10.89 6.04 1.21
CA PRO A 218 9.86 5.52 2.11
C PRO A 218 9.11 6.63 2.85
N CYS A 219 8.05 6.24 3.56
CA CYS A 219 7.40 7.15 4.51
C CYS A 219 8.35 7.55 5.66
N GLU A 220 8.00 8.62 6.38
CA GLU A 220 8.89 9.20 7.39
C GLU A 220 9.22 8.26 8.56
N SER A 221 8.24 7.46 9.01
CA SER A 221 8.49 6.49 10.08
C SER A 221 9.32 5.31 9.60
N CYS A 222 9.17 4.89 8.34
CA CYS A 222 10.00 3.85 7.73
C CYS A 222 11.44 4.32 7.54
N ILE A 223 11.66 5.58 7.12
CA ILE A 223 13.02 6.16 7.09
C ILE A 223 13.65 6.12 8.47
N THR A 224 12.93 6.56 9.51
CA THR A 224 13.42 6.54 10.90
C THR A 224 13.79 5.12 11.34
N PHE A 225 12.93 4.13 11.05
CA PHE A 225 13.19 2.73 11.35
C PHE A 225 14.40 2.18 10.59
N LEU A 226 14.51 2.42 9.29
CA LEU A 226 15.59 1.89 8.46
C LEU A 226 16.96 2.48 8.83
N ILE A 227 17.01 3.75 9.27
CA ILE A 227 18.23 4.32 9.88
C ILE A 227 18.57 3.56 11.17
N ARG A 228 17.57 3.33 12.03
CA ARG A 228 17.76 2.60 13.30
C ARG A 228 18.22 1.15 13.09
N ALA A 229 17.74 0.51 12.02
CA ALA A 229 18.11 -0.84 11.61
C ALA A 229 19.45 -0.91 10.86
N ASN A 230 20.15 0.22 10.66
CA ASN A 230 21.39 0.32 9.92
C ASN A 230 21.29 -0.03 8.41
N VAL A 231 20.09 0.10 7.84
CA VAL A 231 19.81 -0.11 6.41
C VAL A 231 19.99 1.20 5.62
N LEU A 232 19.54 2.33 6.17
CA LEU A 232 19.71 3.65 5.57
C LEU A 232 20.77 4.47 6.33
N PRO A 233 21.52 5.35 5.64
CA PRO A 233 22.51 6.20 6.29
C PRO A 233 21.83 7.28 7.15
N GLU A 234 22.53 7.73 8.18
CA GLU A 234 22.06 8.80 9.09
C GLU A 234 21.66 10.10 8.36
N SER A 235 22.26 10.38 7.20
CA SER A 235 21.90 11.52 6.36
C SER A 235 20.45 11.51 5.87
N ALA A 236 19.81 10.34 5.79
CA ALA A 236 18.40 10.22 5.42
C ALA A 236 17.47 10.87 6.46
N ARG A 237 17.95 11.15 7.68
CA ARG A 237 17.17 11.85 8.72
C ARG A 237 16.66 13.21 8.27
N ALA A 238 17.33 13.87 7.32
CA ALA A 238 16.89 15.14 6.72
C ALA A 238 15.46 15.08 6.15
N TYR A 239 15.02 13.90 5.68
CA TYR A 239 13.66 13.71 5.14
C TYR A 239 12.58 13.60 6.21
N THR A 240 12.97 13.38 7.47
CA THR A 240 12.08 13.22 8.63
C THR A 240 12.04 14.46 9.53
N GLU A 241 12.73 15.53 9.14
CA GLU A 241 12.75 16.78 9.90
C GLU A 241 11.34 17.34 10.10
N THR A 242 11.00 17.71 11.33
CA THR A 242 9.70 18.32 11.62
C THR A 242 9.60 19.71 10.99
N TRP A 243 8.44 20.04 10.43
CA TRP A 243 8.11 21.39 9.98
C TRP A 243 6.69 21.74 10.45
N ARG A 244 6.57 22.89 11.10
CA ARG A 244 5.28 23.47 11.52
C ARG A 244 5.11 24.84 10.90
N ALA A 245 3.89 25.13 10.46
CA ALA A 245 3.55 26.42 9.91
C ALA A 245 3.66 27.51 11.00
N PRO A 246 4.22 28.69 10.66
CA PRO A 246 4.15 29.83 11.55
C PRO A 246 2.69 30.28 11.73
N ALA A 247 2.43 31.05 12.79
CA ALA A 247 1.14 31.69 12.99
C ALA A 247 0.82 32.62 11.81
N ALA A 248 -0.41 32.56 11.31
CA ALA A 248 -0.87 33.36 10.20
C ALA A 248 -2.31 33.85 10.42
N THR A 249 -2.73 34.86 9.67
CA THR A 249 -4.11 35.33 9.72
C THR A 249 -5.04 34.27 9.17
N ASP A 250 -5.97 33.81 10.00
CA ASP A 250 -7.01 32.86 9.61
C ASP A 250 -8.00 33.55 8.66
N PRO A 251 -8.14 33.09 7.40
CA PRO A 251 -9.09 33.66 6.47
C PRO A 251 -10.55 33.33 6.81
N ASP A 252 -10.81 32.35 7.68
CA ASP A 252 -12.16 31.92 8.08
C ASP A 252 -12.21 31.60 9.60
N PRO A 253 -12.17 32.62 10.47
CA PRO A 253 -12.02 32.46 11.90
C PRO A 253 -13.08 31.56 12.53
N GLY A 254 -12.62 30.53 13.26
CA GLY A 254 -13.47 29.61 14.01
C GLY A 254 -13.88 28.34 13.27
N ARG A 255 -13.55 28.23 11.97
CA ARG A 255 -13.77 26.99 11.21
C ARG A 255 -12.82 25.86 11.62
N PHE A 256 -11.57 26.21 11.93
CA PHE A 256 -10.52 25.26 12.29
C PHE A 256 -9.83 25.62 13.60
N PRO A 257 -9.25 24.65 14.32
CA PRO A 257 -8.26 24.94 15.36
C PRO A 257 -7.10 25.76 14.76
N ALA A 258 -6.54 26.69 15.55
CA ALA A 258 -5.52 27.63 15.06
C ALA A 258 -4.33 26.95 14.37
N GLU A 259 -3.90 25.80 14.88
CA GLU A 259 -2.78 25.06 14.28
C GLU A 259 -3.10 24.44 12.92
N VAL A 260 -4.36 24.05 12.71
CA VAL A 260 -4.87 23.52 11.44
C VAL A 260 -5.02 24.67 10.44
N ALA A 261 -5.62 25.79 10.86
CA ALA A 261 -5.73 27.00 10.04
C ALA A 261 -4.35 27.49 9.57
N ASN A 262 -3.36 27.60 10.48
CA ASN A 262 -1.99 28.00 10.14
C ASN A 262 -1.38 27.08 9.08
N ALA A 263 -1.56 25.76 9.20
CA ALA A 263 -1.02 24.80 8.26
C ALA A 263 -1.71 24.88 6.88
N LEU A 264 -3.04 25.02 6.84
CA LEU A 264 -3.79 25.22 5.60
C LEU A 264 -3.39 26.54 4.92
N VAL A 265 -3.22 27.61 5.70
CA VAL A 265 -2.78 28.92 5.21
C VAL A 265 -1.36 28.84 4.65
N ALA A 266 -0.46 28.11 5.29
CA ALA A 266 0.87 27.89 4.74
C ALA A 266 0.86 26.97 3.50
N ALA A 267 -0.14 26.09 3.38
CA ALA A 267 -0.37 25.24 2.20
C ALA A 267 -1.06 25.96 1.02
N GLY A 268 -1.34 27.26 1.17
CA GLY A 268 -1.92 28.11 0.12
C GLY A 268 -3.42 28.37 0.25
N TRP A 269 -4.09 27.92 1.31
CA TRP A 269 -5.54 28.12 1.46
C TRP A 269 -5.93 29.59 1.62
N ARG A 270 -6.53 30.16 0.58
CA ARG A 270 -7.04 31.54 0.54
C ARG A 270 -8.38 31.54 -0.20
N PRO A 271 -9.52 31.38 0.50
CA PRO A 271 -10.83 31.34 -0.14
C PRO A 271 -11.03 32.52 -1.10
N HIS A 272 -11.38 32.22 -2.35
CA HIS A 272 -11.52 33.21 -3.41
C HIS A 272 -12.67 32.86 -4.36
N ILE A 273 -13.35 33.88 -4.90
CA ILE A 273 -14.56 33.68 -5.73
C ILE A 273 -14.37 32.81 -6.98
N GLY A 274 -13.13 32.69 -7.49
CA GLY A 274 -12.79 31.90 -8.67
C GLY A 274 -12.29 30.49 -8.38
N ASP A 275 -12.32 30.05 -7.11
CA ASP A 275 -12.00 28.66 -6.72
C ASP A 275 -12.85 27.65 -7.51
N GLN A 276 -14.07 28.02 -7.89
CA GLN A 276 -14.96 27.22 -8.73
C GLN A 276 -14.36 26.90 -10.11
N ILE A 277 -13.59 27.82 -10.68
CA ILE A 277 -12.93 27.63 -11.98
C ILE A 277 -11.79 26.61 -11.84
N MET A 278 -11.03 26.71 -10.74
CA MET A 278 -9.95 25.77 -10.42
C MET A 278 -10.49 24.37 -10.16
N ALA A 279 -11.55 24.24 -9.37
CA ALA A 279 -12.23 22.98 -9.12
C ALA A 279 -12.78 22.36 -10.41
N ALA A 280 -13.45 23.15 -11.26
CA ALA A 280 -13.96 22.68 -12.54
C ALA A 280 -12.84 22.21 -13.48
N ALA A 281 -11.68 22.87 -13.47
CA ALA A 281 -10.51 22.42 -14.24
C ALA A 281 -9.97 21.09 -13.70
N ALA A 282 -9.75 20.99 -12.39
CA ALA A 282 -9.27 19.77 -11.76
C ALA A 282 -10.20 18.57 -12.01
N VAL A 283 -11.52 18.78 -11.95
CA VAL A 283 -12.51 17.75 -12.29
C VAL A 283 -12.39 17.31 -13.75
N ARG A 284 -12.28 18.25 -14.70
CA ARG A 284 -12.10 17.91 -16.11
C ARG A 284 -10.85 17.06 -16.33
N ASP A 285 -9.72 17.46 -15.75
CA ASP A 285 -8.44 16.77 -15.91
C ASP A 285 -8.52 15.33 -15.38
N VAL A 286 -9.11 15.15 -14.20
CA VAL A 286 -9.29 13.82 -13.59
C VAL A 286 -10.22 12.93 -14.41
N THR A 287 -11.38 13.46 -14.81
CA THR A 287 -12.38 12.68 -15.57
C THR A 287 -11.94 12.36 -17.01
N ALA A 288 -10.91 13.04 -17.52
CA ALA A 288 -10.32 12.75 -18.82
C ALA A 288 -9.37 11.54 -18.81
N VAL A 289 -8.99 11.03 -17.62
CA VAL A 289 -8.12 9.86 -17.47
C VAL A 289 -8.98 8.63 -17.16
N PRO A 290 -9.18 7.71 -18.12
CA PRO A 290 -9.89 6.47 -17.86
C PRO A 290 -8.98 5.46 -17.14
N GLY A 291 -9.57 4.60 -16.30
CA GLY A 291 -8.97 3.35 -15.88
C GLY A 291 -9.13 2.27 -16.96
N ALA A 292 -8.71 1.05 -16.63
CA ALA A 292 -8.86 -0.11 -17.50
C ALA A 292 -10.34 -0.55 -17.62
N THR A 293 -11.12 -0.46 -16.54
CA THR A 293 -12.54 -0.83 -16.54
C THR A 293 -13.49 0.24 -16.03
N HIS A 294 -12.98 1.20 -15.28
CA HIS A 294 -13.78 2.27 -14.68
C HIS A 294 -13.29 3.66 -15.11
N GLN A 295 -14.13 4.66 -14.85
CA GLN A 295 -13.80 6.07 -15.05
C GLN A 295 -14.32 6.88 -13.86
N HIS A 296 -13.57 7.92 -13.47
CA HIS A 296 -14.01 8.81 -12.42
C HIS A 296 -15.28 9.56 -12.85
N THR A 297 -16.29 9.57 -11.99
CA THR A 297 -17.54 10.33 -12.20
C THR A 297 -17.70 11.31 -11.05
N VAL A 298 -17.71 12.60 -11.38
CA VAL A 298 -17.84 13.67 -10.37
C VAL A 298 -19.27 13.75 -9.81
N PHE A 299 -19.38 14.22 -8.57
CA PHE A 299 -20.63 14.49 -7.86
C PHE A 299 -20.48 15.73 -6.96
N PRO A 300 -21.58 16.32 -6.45
CA PRO A 300 -21.56 17.63 -5.76
C PRO A 300 -20.54 17.72 -4.62
N ALA A 301 -20.49 16.73 -3.73
CA ALA A 301 -19.57 16.72 -2.59
C ALA A 301 -18.08 16.86 -3.01
N ALA A 302 -17.68 16.24 -4.12
CA ALA A 302 -16.32 16.37 -4.65
C ALA A 302 -16.05 17.78 -5.19
N VAL A 303 -17.02 18.37 -5.90
CA VAL A 303 -16.90 19.75 -6.41
C VAL A 303 -16.80 20.74 -5.25
N GLU A 304 -17.62 20.57 -4.21
CA GLU A 304 -17.62 21.40 -3.01
C GLU A 304 -16.27 21.33 -2.29
N ALA A 305 -15.74 20.12 -2.05
CA ALA A 305 -14.44 19.93 -1.41
C ALA A 305 -13.29 20.57 -2.22
N LEU A 306 -13.24 20.34 -3.53
CA LEU A 306 -12.22 20.92 -4.41
C LEU A 306 -12.35 22.44 -4.58
N THR A 307 -13.56 22.99 -4.42
CA THR A 307 -13.79 24.44 -4.40
C THR A 307 -13.38 25.04 -3.06
N ALA A 308 -13.59 24.34 -1.95
CA ALA A 308 -13.22 24.84 -0.62
C ALA A 308 -11.70 24.84 -0.40
N PHE A 309 -10.98 23.89 -1.01
CA PHE A 309 -9.54 23.69 -0.83
C PHE A 309 -8.81 23.41 -2.15
N PRO A 310 -8.86 24.32 -3.14
CA PRO A 310 -8.26 24.09 -4.44
C PRO A 310 -6.74 24.11 -4.35
N SER A 311 -6.09 23.06 -4.88
CA SER A 311 -4.65 23.01 -5.10
C SER A 311 -3.79 23.23 -3.85
N LEU A 312 -4.24 22.76 -2.68
CA LEU A 312 -3.42 22.82 -1.47
C LEU A 312 -2.13 22.02 -1.65
N VAL A 313 -1.02 22.59 -1.20
CA VAL A 313 0.29 21.94 -1.17
C VAL A 313 0.82 21.98 0.25
N GLY A 314 0.58 20.91 1.01
CA GLY A 314 0.94 20.83 2.41
C GLY A 314 2.45 20.84 2.62
N ALA A 315 2.89 21.34 3.76
CA ALA A 315 4.28 21.22 4.21
C ALA A 315 4.39 20.73 5.67
N ARG A 316 3.26 20.68 6.39
CA ARG A 316 3.22 20.19 7.78
C ARG A 316 3.72 18.76 7.82
N ARG A 317 4.74 18.53 8.65
CA ARG A 317 5.32 17.22 8.89
C ARG A 317 5.85 17.11 10.31
N GLY A 318 5.74 15.95 10.92
CA GLY A 318 6.25 15.71 12.27
C GLY A 318 5.29 14.93 13.15
N ARG A 319 5.71 14.73 14.41
CA ARG A 319 4.92 14.02 15.41
C ARG A 319 3.54 14.65 15.62
N GLY A 320 2.49 13.83 15.45
CA GLY A 320 1.09 14.18 15.70
C GLY A 320 0.59 13.74 17.08
N GLU A 321 -0.72 13.83 17.28
CA GLU A 321 -1.38 13.39 18.52
C GLU A 321 -1.28 11.87 18.73
N GLN A 322 -1.45 11.09 17.66
CA GLN A 322 -1.52 9.62 17.68
C GLN A 322 -0.72 8.96 16.56
N VAL A 323 -0.65 9.58 15.38
CA VAL A 323 0.15 9.14 14.22
C VAL A 323 1.01 10.28 13.70
N TRP A 324 2.07 9.95 12.98
CA TRP A 324 2.92 10.93 12.31
C TRP A 324 2.10 11.72 11.29
N ILE A 325 2.31 13.04 11.27
CA ILE A 325 1.71 13.93 10.29
C ILE A 325 2.60 13.91 9.06
N SER A 326 2.10 13.32 7.99
CA SER A 326 2.75 13.32 6.69
C SER A 326 2.26 14.49 5.83
N ARG A 327 3.10 14.91 4.89
CA ARG A 327 2.72 15.93 3.91
C ARG A 327 1.59 15.40 3.01
N PHE A 328 0.56 16.21 2.79
CA PHE A 328 -0.48 15.91 1.79
C PHE A 328 -0.74 17.10 0.86
N ASP A 329 -1.32 16.80 -0.30
CA ASP A 329 -1.72 17.78 -1.30
C ASP A 329 -3.17 17.52 -1.74
N ILE A 330 -3.97 18.57 -1.96
CA ILE A 330 -5.31 18.49 -2.57
C ILE A 330 -5.18 18.84 -4.05
N ARG A 331 -4.63 17.89 -4.80
CA ARG A 331 -4.32 18.01 -6.23
C ARG A 331 -4.71 16.71 -6.94
N PRO A 332 -5.98 16.56 -7.35
CA PRO A 332 -6.50 15.26 -7.77
C PRO A 332 -5.92 14.78 -9.11
N HIS A 333 -5.37 15.68 -9.94
CA HIS A 333 -4.66 15.28 -11.17
C HIS A 333 -3.45 14.36 -10.90
N MET A 334 -2.84 14.44 -9.71
CA MET A 334 -1.70 13.57 -9.34
C MET A 334 -2.12 12.11 -9.13
N ILE A 335 -3.41 11.86 -8.97
CA ILE A 335 -3.99 10.53 -8.72
C ILE A 335 -5.16 10.25 -9.67
N ALA A 336 -5.15 10.84 -10.88
CA ALA A 336 -6.21 10.65 -11.87
C ALA A 336 -6.27 9.22 -12.44
N HIS A 337 -5.20 8.44 -12.29
CA HIS A 337 -5.10 7.04 -12.71
C HIS A 337 -5.58 6.07 -11.62
N THR A 338 -6.58 6.45 -10.81
CA THR A 338 -7.03 5.63 -9.66
C THR A 338 -8.47 5.13 -9.81
N ALA A 339 -8.97 5.08 -11.05
CA ALA A 339 -10.38 4.84 -11.32
C ALA A 339 -10.80 3.42 -10.95
N ASP A 340 -10.00 2.40 -11.24
CA ASP A 340 -10.34 1.01 -10.91
C ASP A 340 -10.18 0.74 -9.40
N THR A 341 -9.17 1.34 -8.78
CA THR A 341 -8.90 1.27 -7.34
C THR A 341 -10.03 1.88 -6.53
N LEU A 342 -10.48 3.07 -6.90
CA LEU A 342 -11.58 3.73 -6.22
C LEU A 342 -12.94 3.10 -6.55
N ALA A 343 -13.10 2.45 -7.71
CA ALA A 343 -14.29 1.67 -8.02
C ALA A 343 -14.38 0.39 -7.16
N ASP A 344 -13.28 -0.35 -7.01
CA ASP A 344 -13.19 -1.52 -6.12
C ASP A 344 -13.58 -1.14 -4.68
N PHE A 345 -12.95 -0.10 -4.14
CA PHE A 345 -13.24 0.33 -2.78
C PHE A 345 -14.66 0.93 -2.65
N GLY A 346 -15.13 1.67 -3.66
CA GLY A 346 -16.49 2.18 -3.71
C GLY A 346 -17.55 1.08 -3.69
N ALA A 347 -17.30 -0.04 -4.38
CA ALA A 347 -18.18 -1.20 -4.37
C ALA A 347 -18.32 -1.83 -2.97
N VAL A 348 -17.22 -1.88 -2.20
CA VAL A 348 -17.23 -2.34 -0.80
C VAL A 348 -18.06 -1.40 0.08
N LEU A 349 -17.96 -0.08 -0.13
CA LEU A 349 -18.69 0.92 0.65
C LEU A 349 -20.15 1.14 0.20
N GLY A 350 -20.51 0.63 -0.98
CA GLY A 350 -21.80 0.90 -1.62
C GLY A 350 -21.99 2.37 -2.04
N VAL A 351 -20.90 3.09 -2.34
CA VAL A 351 -20.92 4.50 -2.74
C VAL A 351 -19.91 4.76 -3.86
N ARG A 352 -20.08 5.88 -4.57
CA ARG A 352 -19.07 6.37 -5.52
C ARG A 352 -18.00 7.16 -4.80
N LEU A 353 -16.75 7.01 -5.25
CA LEU A 353 -15.59 7.75 -4.77
C LEU A 353 -15.00 8.64 -5.87
N PHE A 354 -14.48 9.80 -5.48
CA PHE A 354 -13.75 10.71 -6.35
C PHE A 354 -12.40 11.05 -5.73
N PRO A 355 -11.30 11.02 -6.51
CA PRO A 355 -9.97 11.35 -6.02
C PRO A 355 -9.88 12.84 -5.70
N ILE A 356 -9.31 13.20 -4.54
CA ILE A 356 -9.13 14.61 -4.15
C ILE A 356 -7.66 14.99 -3.97
N GLY A 357 -6.77 14.04 -3.68
CA GLY A 357 -5.39 14.36 -3.36
C GLY A 357 -4.55 13.16 -2.93
N THR A 358 -3.37 13.42 -2.39
CA THR A 358 -2.44 12.36 -1.95
C THR A 358 -1.64 12.77 -0.72
N GLU A 359 -1.27 11.80 0.11
CA GLU A 359 -0.32 11.94 1.21
C GLU A 359 1.01 11.28 0.79
N GLN A 360 2.10 12.05 0.80
CA GLN A 360 3.45 11.64 0.37
C GLN A 360 3.56 10.96 -0.99
N GLN A 361 2.63 11.26 -1.91
CA GLN A 361 2.52 10.57 -3.20
C GLN A 361 2.36 9.04 -3.06
N ASP A 362 1.98 8.57 -1.87
CA ASP A 362 1.81 7.17 -1.50
C ASP A 362 0.32 6.87 -1.22
N SER A 363 -0.28 7.55 -0.25
CA SER A 363 -1.70 7.39 0.01
C SER A 363 -2.54 8.14 -1.03
N ILE A 364 -3.61 7.51 -1.50
CA ILE A 364 -4.70 8.14 -2.25
C ILE A 364 -5.67 8.77 -1.23
N LEU A 365 -6.05 10.03 -1.42
CA LEU A 365 -7.14 10.68 -0.69
C LEU A 365 -8.37 10.73 -1.60
N ALA A 366 -9.50 10.24 -1.12
CA ALA A 366 -10.75 10.19 -1.88
C ALA A 366 -11.93 10.67 -1.03
N ILE A 367 -12.92 11.25 -1.68
CA ILE A 367 -14.19 11.65 -1.06
C ILE A 367 -15.32 10.83 -1.67
N ASP A 368 -16.34 10.50 -0.88
CA ASP A 368 -17.54 9.86 -1.39
C ASP A 368 -18.67 10.84 -1.72
N GLU A 369 -19.73 10.35 -2.36
CA GLU A 369 -20.89 11.17 -2.73
C GLU A 369 -21.68 11.75 -1.55
N ARG A 370 -21.38 11.34 -0.32
CA ARG A 370 -21.97 11.83 0.93
C ARG A 370 -21.07 12.85 1.62
N GLY A 371 -19.87 13.12 1.11
CA GLY A 371 -18.90 14.06 1.67
C GLY A 371 -17.89 13.45 2.63
N ARG A 372 -17.94 12.14 2.86
CA ARG A 372 -17.01 11.41 3.73
C ARG A 372 -15.67 11.23 3.04
N VAL A 373 -14.58 11.40 3.77
CA VAL A 373 -13.22 11.34 3.21
C VAL A 373 -12.48 10.11 3.70
N PHE A 374 -11.75 9.47 2.79
CA PHE A 374 -10.98 8.26 3.03
C PHE A 374 -9.54 8.42 2.54
N ALA A 375 -8.64 7.65 3.16
CA ALA A 375 -7.29 7.43 2.69
C ALA A 375 -7.09 5.95 2.33
N LEU A 376 -6.40 5.66 1.22
CA LEU A 376 -5.99 4.32 0.83
C LEU A 376 -4.47 4.30 0.63
N ASP A 377 -3.77 3.44 1.34
CA ASP A 377 -2.31 3.28 1.30
C ASP A 377 -1.91 1.80 1.37
N GLN A 378 -0.61 1.52 1.41
CA GLN A 378 -0.06 0.17 1.52
C GLN A 378 -0.49 -0.61 2.77
N ALA A 379 -0.92 0.07 3.83
CA ALA A 379 -1.38 -0.54 5.07
C ALA A 379 -2.90 -0.73 5.13
N GLY A 380 -3.67 -0.14 4.19
CA GLY A 380 -5.09 -0.40 4.00
C GLY A 380 -5.92 0.84 3.74
N GLU A 381 -7.20 0.76 4.10
CA GLU A 381 -8.19 1.81 3.88
C GLU A 381 -8.67 2.42 5.21
N TRP A 382 -8.87 3.73 5.22
CA TRP A 382 -9.02 4.51 6.44
C TRP A 382 -10.09 5.59 6.29
N PHE A 383 -10.95 5.75 7.29
CA PHE A 383 -11.94 6.81 7.36
C PHE A 383 -11.37 8.03 8.08
N LEU A 384 -11.19 9.14 7.35
CA LEU A 384 -10.56 10.37 7.88
C LEU A 384 -11.56 11.31 8.56
N GLY A 385 -12.82 11.32 8.10
CA GLY A 385 -13.87 12.15 8.68
C GLY A 385 -15.11 12.27 7.80
N ASP A 386 -16.22 12.70 8.40
CA ASP A 386 -17.52 12.85 7.73
C ASP A 386 -17.57 14.04 6.76
N THR A 387 -16.58 14.94 6.83
CA THR A 387 -16.44 16.10 5.97
C THR A 387 -14.98 16.34 5.62
N ILE A 388 -14.72 17.13 4.58
CA ILE A 388 -13.36 17.56 4.22
C ILE A 388 -12.67 18.32 5.37
N ASP A 389 -13.40 19.14 6.12
CA ASP A 389 -12.85 19.88 7.27
C ASP A 389 -12.42 18.94 8.40
N ALA A 390 -13.24 17.92 8.70
CA ALA A 390 -12.92 16.89 9.68
C ALA A 390 -11.68 16.10 9.24
N ALA A 391 -11.62 15.71 7.97
CA ALA A 391 -10.49 14.97 7.41
C ALA A 391 -9.18 15.75 7.44
N LEU A 392 -9.20 17.04 7.05
CA LEU A 392 -8.04 17.92 7.13
C LEU A 392 -7.58 18.12 8.58
N THR A 393 -8.52 18.20 9.53
CA THR A 393 -8.21 18.26 10.96
C THR A 393 -7.55 16.98 11.45
N THR A 394 -8.08 15.80 11.06
CA THR A 394 -7.50 14.49 11.37
C THR A 394 -6.06 14.39 10.88
N LEU A 395 -5.82 14.72 9.61
CA LEU A 395 -4.48 14.67 9.00
C LEU A 395 -3.51 15.65 9.67
N LEU A 396 -3.93 16.92 9.82
CA LEU A 396 -3.04 17.97 10.31
C LEU A 396 -2.76 17.89 11.81
N LEU A 397 -3.64 17.29 12.61
CA LEU A 397 -3.36 17.02 14.02
C LEU A 397 -2.68 15.65 14.24
N GLY A 398 -2.64 14.80 13.21
CA GLY A 398 -2.08 13.45 13.29
C GLY A 398 -2.88 12.57 14.23
N ARG A 399 -4.20 12.57 14.06
CA ARG A 399 -5.12 11.65 14.75
C ARG A 399 -5.18 10.34 14.00
N ALA A 400 -5.25 9.23 14.73
CA ALA A 400 -5.38 7.91 14.15
C ALA A 400 -6.79 7.75 13.56
N PRO A 401 -6.95 7.61 12.23
CA PRO A 401 -8.26 7.39 11.65
C PRO A 401 -8.73 5.95 11.86
N ALA A 402 -10.04 5.76 11.84
CA ALA A 402 -10.64 4.43 11.91
C ALA A 402 -10.29 3.62 10.65
N ARG A 403 -9.85 2.38 10.85
CA ARG A 403 -9.64 1.43 9.75
C ARG A 403 -10.98 0.98 9.18
N VAL A 404 -11.07 0.95 7.85
CA VAL A 404 -12.18 0.34 7.14
C VAL A 404 -11.90 -1.15 6.97
N ARG A 405 -12.83 -1.98 7.40
CA ARG A 405 -12.77 -3.45 7.28
C ARG A 405 -13.13 -3.87 5.86
N ASP A 406 -12.80 -5.10 5.50
CA ASP A 406 -13.08 -5.63 4.15
C ASP A 406 -14.58 -5.76 3.85
N ASP A 407 -15.45 -5.69 4.86
CA ASP A 407 -16.91 -5.61 4.72
C ASP A 407 -17.45 -4.17 4.56
N GLY A 408 -16.57 -3.17 4.48
CA GLY A 408 -16.91 -1.77 4.35
C GLY A 408 -17.34 -1.09 5.65
N THR A 409 -17.29 -1.77 6.79
CA THR A 409 -17.58 -1.15 8.09
C THR A 409 -16.34 -0.52 8.73
N TRP A 410 -16.55 0.49 9.55
CA TRP A 410 -15.53 1.05 10.44
C TRP A 410 -16.19 1.44 11.76
N GLN A 411 -15.38 1.54 12.81
CA GLN A 411 -15.81 2.10 14.09
C GLN A 411 -14.99 3.36 14.33
N ALA A 412 -15.65 4.51 14.35
CA ALA A 412 -15.08 5.70 14.92
C ALA A 412 -15.19 5.55 16.45
N ASP A 413 -14.06 5.63 17.14
CA ASP A 413 -14.01 5.66 18.61
C ASP A 413 -14.69 6.91 19.17
#